data_AF-A0A9D7YYM6-F1
#
_entry.id   AF-A0A9D7YYM6-F1
#
_cell.length_a   1.000
_cell.length_b   1.000
_cell.length_c   1.000
_cell.angle_alpha   90.00
_cell.angle_beta   90.00
_cell.angle_gamma   90.00
#
_symmetry.space_group_name_H-M   'P 1'
#
loop_
_entity.id
_entity.type
_entity.pdbx_description
1 polymer ?
#
loop_
_entity_poly.entity_id
_entity_poly.type
_entity_poly.pdbx_seq_one_letter_code
_entity_poly.pdbx_strand_id
1 'polypeptide(L)'
;MGRPKKTPEPISTEPLEKIINYIPSPWNEIIETILSRDIKLLQQANEGQSVLIEARVRAWRIALDWLIKWEWNYKHKIPAKRSIANSYQAKGRLLQAIFRLCERCHAFQASVPEVVIPYPNAAYWFGFVFREFILHEVHSAFYPTNEPKKGAKKAAVIKERQELVRKHKNFENPLPTDCMMEATYKLFEIAGRLAQNSPNFKRNYWDKFIQALEGENKQLDTPGFERLFVEDGKAYIQNAGPGRGKIYIHPSPYIKEYMKNSKFIIHV
;
A
#
# COMPACT_ATOMS: atom_id res chain seq x y z
N MET A 1 23.71 37.79 7.32
CA MET A 1 24.16 36.67 6.46
C MET A 1 23.15 35.54 6.55
N GLY A 2 22.45 35.21 5.46
CA GLY A 2 21.47 34.12 5.46
C GLY A 2 22.17 32.77 5.58
N ARG A 3 21.72 31.91 6.50
CA ARG A 3 22.21 30.52 6.57
C ARG A 3 21.96 29.85 5.20
N PRO A 4 22.98 29.26 4.56
CA PRO A 4 22.76 28.51 3.33
C PRO A 4 21.72 27.42 3.59
N LYS A 5 20.67 27.39 2.77
CA LYS A 5 19.69 26.30 2.77
C LYS A 5 20.47 25.02 2.47
N LYS A 6 20.63 24.14 3.46
CA LYS A 6 21.15 22.79 3.23
C LYS A 6 20.28 22.11 2.20
N THR A 7 20.79 21.97 0.98
CA THR A 7 20.22 21.07 -0.01
C THR A 7 20.22 19.68 0.63
N PRO A 8 19.06 19.03 0.83
CA PRO A 8 19.05 17.70 1.40
C PRO A 8 19.84 16.79 0.47
N GLU A 9 20.96 16.26 0.96
CA GLU A 9 21.73 15.26 0.23
C GLU A 9 20.80 14.09 -0.14
N PRO A 10 20.90 13.58 -1.38
CA PRO A 10 20.16 12.39 -1.76
C PRO A 10 20.52 11.26 -0.79
N ILE A 11 19.51 10.66 -0.17
CA ILE A 11 19.71 9.53 0.73
C ILE A 11 20.30 8.42 -0.15
N SER A 12 21.54 8.03 0.12
CA SER A 12 22.22 6.93 -0.57
C SER A 12 21.36 5.67 -0.45
N THR A 13 20.69 5.31 -1.52
CA THR A 13 20.01 4.04 -1.67
C THR A 13 21.04 3.04 -2.13
N GLU A 14 21.19 1.91 -1.43
CA GLU A 14 21.94 0.80 -2.03
C GLU A 14 21.27 0.42 -3.36
N PRO A 15 22.03 0.08 -4.41
CA PRO A 15 21.46 -0.37 -5.67
C PRO A 15 20.49 -1.53 -5.43
N LEU A 16 19.39 -1.56 -6.19
CA LEU A 16 18.35 -2.58 -6.10
C LEU A 16 18.94 -4.00 -6.15
N GLU A 17 19.96 -4.21 -6.98
CA GLU A 17 20.69 -5.47 -7.13
C GLU A 17 21.31 -5.97 -5.82
N LYS A 18 21.83 -5.06 -4.98
CA LYS A 18 22.41 -5.44 -3.68
C LYS A 18 21.35 -5.90 -2.71
N ILE A 19 20.13 -5.37 -2.79
CA ILE A 19 19.02 -5.74 -1.91
C ILE A 19 18.45 -7.10 -2.33
N ILE A 20 18.23 -7.31 -3.63
CA ILE A 20 17.63 -8.52 -4.21
C ILE A 20 18.47 -9.77 -3.89
N ASN A 21 19.81 -9.66 -3.89
CA ASN A 21 20.70 -10.79 -3.63
C ASN A 21 20.57 -11.42 -2.23
N TYR A 22 19.97 -10.72 -1.25
CA TYR A 22 19.73 -11.26 0.10
C TYR A 22 18.36 -11.93 0.25
N ILE A 23 17.53 -11.90 -0.79
CA ILE A 23 16.16 -12.41 -0.76
C ILE A 23 16.17 -13.81 -1.40
N PRO A 24 15.57 -14.84 -0.76
CA PRO A 24 15.52 -16.19 -1.32
C PRO A 24 14.60 -16.28 -2.53
N SER A 25 14.91 -17.15 -3.50
CA SER A 25 13.97 -17.48 -4.58
C SER A 25 12.75 -18.24 -4.04
N PRO A 26 11.53 -18.01 -4.59
CA PRO A 26 11.19 -17.11 -5.70
C PRO A 26 10.84 -15.66 -5.29
N TRP A 27 11.11 -15.26 -4.05
CA TRP A 27 10.74 -13.92 -3.57
C TRP A 27 11.58 -12.80 -4.19
N ASN A 28 12.85 -13.06 -4.46
CA ASN A 28 13.73 -12.11 -5.14
C ASN A 28 13.20 -11.73 -6.54
N GLU A 29 12.81 -12.72 -7.34
CA GLU A 29 12.26 -12.55 -8.69
C GLU A 29 10.97 -11.71 -8.67
N ILE A 30 10.08 -11.99 -7.71
CA ILE A 30 8.82 -11.25 -7.58
C ILE A 30 9.07 -9.82 -7.11
N ILE A 31 9.98 -9.61 -6.15
CA ILE A 31 10.31 -8.26 -5.66
C ILE A 31 10.99 -7.44 -6.75
N GLU A 32 11.90 -8.04 -7.51
CA GLU A 32 12.50 -7.42 -8.70
C GLU A 32 11.42 -7.06 -9.73
N THR A 33 10.49 -7.97 -10.00
CA THR A 33 9.38 -7.72 -10.92
C THR A 33 8.47 -6.60 -10.43
N ILE A 34 8.19 -6.53 -9.12
CA ILE A 34 7.40 -5.46 -8.52
C ILE A 34 8.13 -4.12 -8.68
N LEU A 35 9.42 -4.07 -8.36
CA LEU A 35 10.24 -2.84 -8.35
C LEU A 35 10.76 -2.40 -9.73
N SER A 36 10.50 -3.19 -10.78
CA SER A 36 10.89 -2.87 -12.15
C SER A 36 9.69 -2.62 -13.07
N ARG A 37 8.48 -3.04 -12.66
CA ARG A 37 7.29 -2.90 -13.50
C ARG A 37 6.70 -1.52 -13.42
N ASP A 38 6.38 -1.00 -14.59
CA ASP A 38 5.66 0.26 -14.67
C ASP A 38 4.16 0.08 -14.55
N ILE A 39 3.52 0.97 -13.79
CA ILE A 39 2.09 1.19 -13.88
C ILE A 39 1.83 2.14 -15.03
N LYS A 40 1.28 1.58 -16.11
CA LYS A 40 0.77 2.34 -17.25
C LYS A 40 -0.64 2.79 -16.93
N LEU A 41 -0.88 4.10 -16.89
CA LEU A 41 -2.23 4.63 -16.79
C LEU A 41 -2.87 4.68 -18.19
N LEU A 42 -4.06 4.09 -18.32
CA LEU A 42 -4.85 4.16 -19.55
C LEU A 42 -5.58 5.51 -19.72
N GLN A 43 -5.71 6.25 -18.62
CA GLN A 43 -6.40 7.54 -18.56
C GLN A 43 -5.40 8.66 -18.26
N GLN A 44 -5.63 9.83 -18.86
CA GLN A 44 -4.82 11.01 -18.61
C GLN A 44 -5.11 11.56 -17.20
N ALA A 45 -4.10 11.57 -16.34
CA ALA A 45 -4.17 12.19 -15.02
C ALA A 45 -3.95 13.71 -15.13
N ASN A 46 -4.75 14.49 -14.43
CA ASN A 46 -4.41 15.90 -14.18
C ASN A 46 -3.23 16.02 -13.20
N GLU A 47 -2.76 17.24 -12.96
CA GLU A 47 -1.60 17.50 -12.11
C GLU A 47 -1.79 16.97 -10.68
N GLY A 48 -2.93 17.28 -10.07
CA GLY A 48 -3.23 16.83 -8.72
C GLY A 48 -3.34 15.31 -8.61
N GLN A 49 -3.98 14.66 -9.59
CA GLN A 49 -4.06 13.21 -9.68
C GLN A 49 -2.66 12.61 -9.81
N SER A 50 -1.81 13.17 -10.66
CA SER A 50 -0.42 12.71 -10.86
C SER A 50 0.39 12.71 -9.56
N VAL A 51 0.30 13.81 -8.79
CA VAL A 51 0.95 13.92 -7.47
C VAL A 51 0.38 12.91 -6.46
N LEU A 52 -0.95 12.77 -6.42
CA LEU A 52 -1.61 11.82 -5.52
C LEU A 52 -1.24 10.37 -5.83
N ILE A 53 -1.20 9.99 -7.12
CA ILE A 53 -0.84 8.65 -7.53
C ILE A 53 0.63 8.36 -7.21
N GLU A 54 1.56 9.27 -7.51
CA GLU A 54 2.97 9.09 -7.14
C GLU A 54 3.12 8.87 -5.62
N ALA A 55 2.44 9.69 -4.81
CA ALA A 55 2.49 9.58 -3.36
C ALA A 55 1.98 8.20 -2.86
N ARG A 56 0.92 7.67 -3.47
CA ARG A 56 0.35 6.35 -3.14
C ARG A 56 1.26 5.19 -3.55
N VAL A 57 1.81 5.22 -4.76
CA VAL A 57 2.79 4.21 -5.21
C VAL A 57 4.03 4.24 -4.32
N ARG A 58 4.54 5.44 -4.00
CA ARG A 58 5.68 5.61 -3.11
C ARG A 58 5.42 5.09 -1.70
N ALA A 59 4.21 5.26 -1.17
CA ALA A 59 3.82 4.70 0.13
C ALA A 59 3.92 3.17 0.16
N TRP A 60 3.49 2.49 -0.91
CA TRP A 60 3.61 1.04 -1.06
C TRP A 60 5.06 0.57 -1.25
N ARG A 61 5.88 1.31 -2.00
CA ARG A 61 7.33 1.06 -2.08
C ARG A 61 8.00 1.10 -0.71
N ILE A 62 7.75 2.14 0.07
CA ILE A 62 8.29 2.26 1.43
C ILE A 62 7.78 1.11 2.33
N ALA A 63 6.54 0.67 2.16
CA ALA A 63 6.02 -0.49 2.87
C ALA A 63 6.73 -1.80 2.47
N LEU A 64 7.06 -1.96 1.18
CA LEU A 64 7.85 -3.09 0.68
C LEU A 64 9.29 -3.06 1.22
N ASP A 65 9.92 -1.88 1.31
CA ASP A 65 11.22 -1.74 1.96
C ASP A 65 11.18 -2.17 3.43
N TRP A 66 10.10 -1.83 4.16
CA TRP A 66 9.90 -2.33 5.52
C TRP A 66 9.77 -3.85 5.57
N LEU A 67 9.02 -4.45 4.63
CA LEU A 67 8.90 -5.90 4.53
C LEU A 67 10.28 -6.55 4.33
N ILE A 68 11.04 -6.06 3.34
CA ILE A 68 12.39 -6.57 3.05
C ILE A 68 13.27 -6.48 4.27
N LYS A 69 13.20 -5.35 4.98
CA LYS A 69 13.98 -5.14 6.20
C LYS A 69 13.66 -6.18 7.27
N TRP A 70 12.40 -6.55 7.46
CA TRP A 70 12.02 -7.48 8.53
C TRP A 70 12.14 -8.94 8.16
N GLU A 71 11.93 -9.30 6.89
CA GLU A 71 11.88 -10.69 6.46
C GLU A 71 13.24 -11.24 6.01
N TRP A 72 14.06 -10.41 5.36
CA TRP A 72 15.27 -10.91 4.70
C TRP A 72 16.55 -10.15 5.08
N ASN A 73 16.48 -8.83 5.32
CA ASN A 73 17.67 -8.03 5.59
C ASN A 73 17.44 -6.94 6.65
N TYR A 74 17.66 -7.26 7.93
CA TYR A 74 17.50 -6.32 9.05
C TYR A 74 18.34 -5.03 8.94
N LYS A 75 19.46 -5.08 8.20
CA LYS A 75 20.33 -3.94 7.94
C LYS A 75 19.86 -3.05 6.79
N HIS A 76 18.86 -3.49 6.01
CA HIS A 76 18.32 -2.74 4.87
C HIS A 76 17.94 -1.31 5.27
N LYS A 77 18.40 -0.34 4.48
CA LYS A 77 18.13 1.09 4.67
C LYS A 77 16.97 1.48 3.77
N ILE A 78 15.92 2.01 4.38
CA ILE A 78 14.73 2.47 3.65
C ILE A 78 15.08 3.77 2.91
N PRO A 79 14.82 3.86 1.59
CA PRO A 79 15.17 5.00 0.72
C PRO A 79 14.25 6.22 0.94
N ALA A 80 14.07 6.63 2.20
CA ALA A 80 13.25 7.77 2.59
C ALA A 80 13.80 8.43 3.87
N LYS A 81 13.46 9.70 4.09
CA LYS A 81 13.77 10.37 5.36
C LYS A 81 13.17 9.56 6.51
N ARG A 82 13.88 9.41 7.62
CA ARG A 82 13.45 8.57 8.76
C ARG A 82 12.02 8.85 9.23
N SER A 83 11.61 10.13 9.27
CA SER A 83 10.25 10.52 9.63
C SER A 83 9.19 9.96 8.67
N ILE A 84 9.46 10.05 7.35
CA ILE A 84 8.60 9.52 6.30
C ILE A 84 8.62 7.98 6.33
N ALA A 85 9.80 7.36 6.45
CA ALA A 85 9.89 5.91 6.55
C ALA A 85 9.06 5.39 7.73
N ASN A 86 9.21 6.00 8.91
CA ASN A 86 8.47 5.63 10.11
C ASN A 86 6.95 5.85 9.96
N SER A 87 6.50 6.87 9.22
CA SER A 87 5.06 7.08 9.01
C SER A 87 4.40 5.95 8.21
N TYR A 88 5.17 5.17 7.44
CA TYR A 88 4.65 4.02 6.68
C TYR A 88 4.93 2.66 7.35
N GLN A 89 5.43 2.64 8.58
CA GLN A 89 5.76 1.41 9.29
C GLN A 89 4.54 0.50 9.49
N ALA A 90 3.36 1.05 9.83
CA ALA A 90 2.16 0.22 10.01
C ALA A 90 1.68 -0.38 8.68
N LYS A 91 1.79 0.36 7.58
CA LYS A 91 1.53 -0.18 6.23
C LYS A 91 2.50 -1.31 5.88
N GLY A 92 3.78 -1.18 6.25
CA GLY A 92 4.74 -2.28 6.15
C GLY A 92 4.32 -3.52 6.95
N ARG A 93 3.78 -3.34 8.17
CA ARG A 93 3.28 -4.46 8.99
C ARG A 93 2.05 -5.13 8.38
N LEU A 94 1.15 -4.34 7.80
CA LEU A 94 0.02 -4.87 7.03
C LEU A 94 0.52 -5.71 5.85
N LEU A 95 1.50 -5.19 5.11
CA LEU A 95 2.09 -5.92 4.00
C LEU A 95 2.79 -7.21 4.44
N GLN A 96 3.49 -7.19 5.58
CA GLN A 96 4.07 -8.38 6.19
C GLN A 96 3.01 -9.42 6.57
N ALA A 97 1.88 -9.00 7.13
CA ALA A 97 0.79 -9.92 7.43
C ALA A 97 0.18 -10.53 6.16
N ILE A 98 0.01 -9.74 5.09
CA ILE A 98 -0.46 -10.22 3.78
C ILE A 98 0.52 -11.23 3.18
N PHE A 99 1.82 -10.93 3.22
CA PHE A 99 2.90 -11.85 2.82
C PHE A 99 2.79 -13.20 3.53
N ARG A 100 2.66 -13.18 4.87
CA ARG A 100 2.52 -14.40 5.68
C ARG A 100 1.21 -15.14 5.40
N LEU A 101 0.11 -14.44 5.12
CA LEU A 101 -1.13 -15.07 4.69
C LEU A 101 -0.95 -15.79 3.35
N CYS A 102 -0.31 -15.18 2.35
CA CYS A 102 -0.05 -15.84 1.06
C CYS A 102 0.77 -17.12 1.27
N GLU A 103 1.84 -17.06 2.07
CA GLU A 103 2.68 -18.21 2.41
C GLU A 103 1.87 -19.36 3.03
N ARG A 104 1.03 -19.04 4.02
CA ARG A 104 0.31 -20.07 4.79
C ARG A 104 -0.93 -20.58 4.07
N CYS A 105 -1.69 -19.72 3.39
CA CYS A 105 -2.83 -20.15 2.59
C CYS A 105 -2.39 -21.07 1.44
N HIS A 106 -1.25 -20.77 0.79
CA HIS A 106 -0.70 -21.65 -0.25
C HIS A 106 -0.28 -23.01 0.33
N ALA A 107 0.41 -23.02 1.48
CA ALA A 107 0.82 -24.27 2.15
C ALA A 107 -0.35 -25.14 2.65
N PHE A 108 -1.49 -24.53 3.00
CA PHE A 108 -2.66 -25.23 3.55
C PHE A 108 -3.85 -25.29 2.59
N GLN A 109 -3.64 -25.10 1.29
CA GLN A 109 -4.72 -25.13 0.30
C GLN A 109 -5.52 -26.45 0.31
N ALA A 110 -4.86 -27.57 0.58
CA ALA A 110 -5.51 -28.88 0.67
C ALA A 110 -6.64 -28.93 1.73
N SER A 111 -6.61 -28.04 2.72
CA SER A 111 -7.65 -27.93 3.76
C SER A 111 -8.87 -27.13 3.31
N VAL A 112 -8.84 -26.52 2.12
CA VAL A 112 -9.94 -25.73 1.51
C VAL A 112 -10.04 -26.11 0.02
N PRO A 113 -10.35 -27.39 -0.30
CA PRO A 113 -10.27 -27.92 -1.66
C PRO A 113 -11.19 -27.23 -2.67
N GLU A 114 -12.25 -26.58 -2.20
CA GLU A 114 -13.22 -25.86 -3.01
C GLU A 114 -12.70 -24.52 -3.56
N VAL A 115 -11.60 -23.99 -3.03
CA VAL A 115 -10.97 -22.76 -3.55
C VAL A 115 -9.63 -23.10 -4.21
N VAL A 116 -9.59 -22.99 -5.53
CA VAL A 116 -8.37 -23.22 -6.31
C VAL A 116 -7.50 -21.97 -6.32
N ILE A 117 -6.27 -22.08 -5.83
CA ILE A 117 -5.24 -21.05 -5.93
C ILE A 117 -4.54 -21.21 -7.29
N PRO A 118 -4.74 -20.31 -8.26
CA PRO A 118 -4.18 -20.44 -9.61
C PRO A 118 -2.72 -19.98 -9.71
N TYR A 119 -2.02 -19.82 -8.58
CA TYR A 119 -0.67 -19.25 -8.52
C TYR A 119 0.36 -20.35 -8.26
N PRO A 120 1.49 -20.35 -8.98
CA PRO A 120 2.47 -21.43 -8.90
C PRO A 120 3.12 -21.56 -7.52
N ASN A 121 3.24 -20.44 -6.79
CA ASN A 121 3.72 -20.42 -5.41
C ASN A 121 3.20 -19.16 -4.69
N ALA A 122 3.42 -19.12 -3.37
CA ALA A 122 3.02 -18.00 -2.53
C ALA A 122 3.65 -16.65 -2.94
N ALA A 123 4.88 -16.64 -3.48
CA ALA A 123 5.53 -15.41 -3.89
C ALA A 123 4.82 -14.78 -5.09
N TYR A 124 4.51 -15.59 -6.11
CA TYR A 124 3.75 -15.11 -7.26
C TYR A 124 2.37 -14.57 -6.84
N TRP A 125 1.66 -15.28 -5.96
CA TRP A 125 0.38 -14.83 -5.44
C TRP A 125 0.50 -13.48 -4.72
N PHE A 126 1.49 -13.35 -3.82
CA PHE A 126 1.78 -12.10 -3.13
C PHE A 126 2.05 -10.95 -4.11
N GLY A 127 2.78 -11.20 -5.20
CA GLY A 127 3.03 -10.20 -6.24
C GLY A 127 1.75 -9.69 -6.91
N PHE A 128 0.79 -10.58 -7.18
CA PHE A 128 -0.53 -10.19 -7.69
C PHE A 128 -1.31 -9.38 -6.66
N VAL A 129 -1.39 -9.84 -5.41
CA VAL A 129 -2.08 -9.13 -4.32
C VAL A 129 -1.51 -7.73 -4.11
N PHE A 130 -0.18 -7.60 -4.03
CA PHE A 130 0.50 -6.31 -3.88
C PHE A 130 0.15 -5.36 -5.03
N ARG A 131 0.16 -5.87 -6.27
CA ARG A 131 -0.19 -5.07 -7.45
C ARG A 131 -1.64 -4.63 -7.43
N GLU A 132 -2.57 -5.50 -7.06
CA GLU A 132 -3.98 -5.15 -6.90
C GLU A 132 -4.19 -4.01 -5.90
N PHE A 133 -3.49 -4.04 -4.76
CA PHE A 133 -3.54 -2.94 -3.79
C PHE A 133 -3.05 -1.61 -4.37
N ILE A 134 -1.94 -1.62 -5.12
CA ILE A 134 -1.47 -0.39 -5.77
C ILE A 134 -2.48 0.09 -6.81
N LEU A 135 -2.99 -0.80 -7.68
CA LEU A 135 -3.95 -0.44 -8.72
C LEU A 135 -5.25 0.09 -8.13
N HIS A 136 -5.72 -0.47 -7.02
CA HIS A 136 -6.88 0.03 -6.29
C HIS A 136 -6.66 1.45 -5.75
N GLU A 137 -5.48 1.72 -5.19
CA GLU A 137 -5.06 3.05 -4.73
C GLU A 137 -4.88 4.04 -5.89
N VAL A 138 -4.39 3.59 -7.05
CA VAL A 138 -4.34 4.44 -8.24
C VAL A 138 -5.76 4.75 -8.74
N HIS A 139 -6.63 3.75 -8.84
CA HIS A 139 -7.99 3.90 -9.32
C HIS A 139 -8.80 4.86 -8.43
N SER A 140 -8.67 4.76 -7.11
CA SER A 140 -9.35 5.67 -6.18
C SER A 140 -8.82 7.11 -6.23
N ALA A 141 -7.69 7.38 -6.90
CA ALA A 141 -7.21 8.74 -7.16
C ALA A 141 -7.96 9.38 -8.33
N PHE A 142 -8.41 8.57 -9.30
CA PHE A 142 -9.25 9.00 -10.42
C PHE A 142 -10.71 9.12 -10.02
N TYR A 143 -11.20 8.13 -9.27
CA TYR A 143 -12.61 8.00 -8.90
C TYR A 143 -12.74 7.94 -7.38
N PRO A 144 -12.62 9.08 -6.69
CA PRO A 144 -12.88 9.11 -5.26
C PRO A 144 -14.34 8.68 -5.01
N THR A 145 -14.53 7.60 -4.25
CA THR A 145 -15.82 6.93 -3.99
C THR A 145 -16.86 7.82 -3.30
N ASN A 146 -16.50 9.01 -2.85
CA ASN A 146 -17.42 9.98 -2.27
C ASN A 146 -17.07 11.38 -2.74
N GLU A 147 -18.02 12.10 -3.34
CA GLU A 147 -17.97 13.55 -3.37
C GLU A 147 -17.81 14.04 -1.92
N PRO A 148 -16.74 14.78 -1.59
CA PRO A 148 -16.55 15.22 -0.23
C PRO A 148 -17.61 16.27 0.11
N LYS A 149 -18.77 15.83 0.63
CA LYS A 149 -19.75 16.71 1.29
C LYS A 149 -18.98 17.52 2.34
N LYS A 150 -18.97 18.85 2.18
CA LYS A 150 -18.27 19.79 3.08
C LYS A 150 -18.53 19.39 4.54
N GLY A 151 -17.48 19.04 5.28
CA GLY A 151 -17.53 18.73 6.72
C GLY A 151 -17.45 17.25 7.14
N ALA A 152 -17.76 16.27 6.29
CA ALA A 152 -17.86 14.85 6.71
C ALA A 152 -16.55 14.01 6.61
N LYS A 153 -15.37 14.65 6.60
CA LYS A 153 -14.19 14.12 5.90
C LYS A 153 -13.33 13.05 6.61
N LYS A 154 -13.33 12.97 7.95
CA LYS A 154 -12.47 12.04 8.72
C LYS A 154 -13.26 10.94 9.42
N ALA A 155 -14.33 11.31 10.13
CA ALA A 155 -15.17 10.35 10.85
C ALA A 155 -15.81 9.31 9.91
N ALA A 156 -16.24 9.71 8.70
CA ALA A 156 -16.78 8.78 7.71
C ALA A 156 -15.73 7.76 7.25
N VAL A 157 -14.51 8.21 6.96
CA VAL A 157 -13.40 7.32 6.57
C VAL A 157 -13.07 6.36 7.70
N ILE A 158 -12.98 6.84 8.95
CA ILE A 158 -12.74 5.99 10.12
C ILE A 158 -13.85 4.94 10.25
N LYS A 159 -15.12 5.33 10.12
CA LYS A 159 -16.26 4.42 10.20
C LYS A 159 -16.22 3.34 9.11
N GLU A 160 -15.94 3.72 7.87
CA GLU A 160 -15.76 2.78 6.76
C GLU A 160 -14.63 1.78 7.05
N ARG A 161 -13.50 2.25 7.56
CA ARG A 161 -12.36 1.39 7.91
C ARG A 161 -12.64 0.48 9.11
N GLN A 162 -13.37 0.96 10.11
CA GLN A 162 -13.83 0.15 11.23
C GLN A 162 -14.79 -0.96 10.77
N GLU A 163 -15.66 -0.64 9.82
CA GLU A 163 -16.57 -1.61 9.21
C GLU A 163 -15.82 -2.70 8.43
N LEU A 164 -14.77 -2.34 7.68
CA LEU A 164 -13.89 -3.33 7.03
C LEU A 164 -13.23 -4.27 8.04
N VAL A 165 -12.70 -3.73 9.14
CA VAL A 165 -12.13 -4.54 10.23
C VAL A 165 -13.19 -5.45 10.84
N ARG A 166 -14.42 -4.95 11.07
CA ARG A 166 -15.53 -5.74 11.60
C ARG A 166 -15.86 -6.92 10.69
N LYS A 167 -15.99 -6.69 9.38
CA LYS A 167 -16.23 -7.75 8.39
C LYS A 167 -15.16 -8.83 8.47
N HIS A 168 -13.88 -8.46 8.45
CA HIS A 168 -12.81 -9.45 8.59
C HIS A 168 -12.81 -10.18 9.94
N LYS A 169 -13.13 -9.53 11.06
CA LYS A 169 -13.27 -10.21 12.37
C LYS A 169 -14.37 -11.28 12.35
N ASN A 170 -15.42 -11.05 11.56
CA ASN A 170 -16.51 -11.98 11.33
C ASN A 170 -16.23 -12.98 10.19
N PHE A 171 -15.02 -12.97 9.62
CA PHE A 171 -14.62 -13.77 8.46
C PHE A 171 -15.45 -13.48 7.19
N GLU A 172 -16.09 -12.32 7.14
CA GLU A 172 -16.78 -11.82 5.95
C GLU A 172 -15.74 -11.18 5.01
N ASN A 173 -15.73 -11.58 3.74
CA ASN A 173 -14.88 -10.96 2.73
C ASN A 173 -15.50 -9.60 2.34
N PRO A 174 -14.81 -8.46 2.54
CA PRO A 174 -15.38 -7.16 2.19
C PRO A 174 -15.35 -6.87 0.69
N LEU A 175 -14.60 -7.65 -0.09
CA LEU A 175 -14.49 -7.50 -1.54
C LEU A 175 -15.64 -8.26 -2.22
N PRO A 176 -16.31 -7.67 -3.23
CA PRO A 176 -17.31 -8.41 -4.00
C PRO A 176 -16.62 -9.45 -4.90
N THR A 177 -17.35 -10.51 -5.24
CA THR A 177 -16.83 -11.66 -5.99
C THR A 177 -16.35 -11.29 -7.40
N ASP A 178 -16.94 -10.25 -7.99
CA ASP A 178 -16.63 -9.72 -9.32
C ASP A 178 -15.66 -8.51 -9.29
N CYS A 179 -14.95 -8.30 -8.18
CA CYS A 179 -14.02 -7.18 -8.07
C CYS A 179 -12.75 -7.35 -8.92
N MET A 180 -12.12 -6.23 -9.26
CA MET A 180 -10.80 -6.20 -9.92
C MET A 180 -9.64 -6.71 -9.04
N MET A 181 -9.92 -7.09 -7.79
CA MET A 181 -8.93 -7.57 -6.81
C MET A 181 -9.10 -9.06 -6.54
N GLU A 182 -9.14 -9.87 -7.61
CA GLU A 182 -9.43 -11.32 -7.54
C GLU A 182 -8.41 -12.08 -6.67
N ALA A 183 -7.12 -11.76 -6.79
CA ALA A 183 -6.08 -12.41 -6.00
C ALA A 183 -6.26 -12.14 -4.50
N THR A 184 -6.60 -10.90 -4.17
CA THR A 184 -6.86 -10.42 -2.80
C THR A 184 -8.16 -11.01 -2.26
N TYR A 185 -9.21 -11.08 -3.09
CA TYR A 185 -10.48 -11.73 -2.76
C TYR A 185 -10.23 -13.19 -2.34
N LYS A 186 -9.54 -13.97 -3.19
CA LYS A 186 -9.21 -15.38 -2.91
C LYS A 186 -8.37 -15.51 -1.64
N LEU A 187 -7.43 -14.59 -1.40
CA LEU A 187 -6.59 -14.61 -0.20
C LEU A 187 -7.46 -14.47 1.06
N PHE A 188 -8.34 -13.47 1.08
CA PHE A 188 -9.22 -13.23 2.23
C PHE A 188 -10.24 -14.33 2.45
N GLU A 189 -10.78 -14.90 1.36
CA GLU A 189 -11.69 -16.04 1.44
C GLU A 189 -11.01 -17.26 2.06
N ILE A 190 -9.85 -17.68 1.54
CA ILE A 190 -9.13 -18.85 2.05
C ILE A 190 -8.65 -18.61 3.47
N ALA A 191 -8.05 -17.45 3.74
CA ALA A 191 -7.58 -17.10 5.08
C ALA A 191 -8.71 -17.06 6.10
N GLY A 192 -9.88 -16.52 5.73
CA GLY A 192 -11.07 -16.49 6.56
C GLY A 192 -11.57 -17.89 6.91
N ARG A 193 -11.70 -18.78 5.90
CA ARG A 193 -12.11 -20.18 6.11
C ARG A 193 -11.11 -20.96 6.97
N LEU A 194 -9.82 -20.82 6.70
CA LEU A 194 -8.77 -21.45 7.52
C LEU A 194 -8.81 -20.94 8.97
N ALA A 195 -9.07 -19.65 9.18
CA ALA A 195 -9.16 -19.08 10.51
C ALA A 195 -10.44 -19.50 11.27
N GLN A 196 -11.56 -19.72 10.56
CA GLN A 196 -12.77 -20.31 11.15
C GLN A 196 -12.53 -21.74 11.64
N ASN A 197 -11.79 -22.53 10.86
CA ASN A 197 -11.63 -23.96 11.10
C ASN A 197 -10.37 -24.33 11.90
N SER A 198 -9.42 -23.41 12.07
CA SER A 198 -8.15 -23.66 12.78
C SER A 198 -7.81 -22.53 13.76
N PRO A 199 -7.97 -22.78 15.09
CA PRO A 199 -7.59 -21.80 16.12
C PRO A 199 -6.11 -21.39 16.05
N ASN A 200 -5.24 -22.31 15.66
CA ASN A 200 -3.81 -22.02 15.47
C ASN A 200 -3.58 -21.08 14.29
N PHE A 201 -4.23 -21.32 13.15
CA PHE A 201 -4.13 -20.43 12.00
C PHE A 201 -4.67 -19.04 12.35
N LYS A 202 -5.83 -18.99 13.02
CA LYS A 202 -6.46 -17.75 13.47
C LYS A 202 -5.51 -16.93 14.34
N ARG A 203 -4.99 -17.51 15.42
CA ARG A 203 -4.13 -16.81 16.38
C ARG A 203 -2.81 -16.33 15.77
N ASN A 204 -2.20 -17.17 14.93
CA ASN A 204 -0.84 -16.94 14.45
C ASN A 204 -0.78 -16.06 13.19
N TYR A 205 -1.84 -16.04 12.37
CA TYR A 205 -1.84 -15.35 11.08
C TYR A 205 -3.02 -14.40 10.90
N TRP A 206 -4.27 -14.88 11.07
CA TRP A 206 -5.44 -14.03 10.84
C TRP A 206 -5.53 -12.87 11.84
N ASP A 207 -5.43 -13.14 13.14
CA ASP A 207 -5.49 -12.10 14.18
C ASP A 207 -4.30 -11.12 14.03
N LYS A 208 -3.15 -11.57 13.51
CA LYS A 208 -2.02 -10.69 13.19
C LYS A 208 -2.31 -9.78 12.00
N PHE A 209 -2.99 -10.29 10.97
CA PHE A 209 -3.50 -9.49 9.87
C PHE A 209 -4.52 -8.44 10.34
N ILE A 210 -5.50 -8.83 11.16
CA ILE A 210 -6.47 -7.89 11.74
C ILE A 210 -5.77 -6.81 12.57
N GLN A 211 -4.82 -7.18 13.43
CA GLN A 211 -4.04 -6.24 14.22
C GLN A 211 -3.24 -5.26 13.35
N ALA A 212 -2.64 -5.74 12.26
CA ALA A 212 -1.91 -4.89 11.34
C ALA A 212 -2.83 -3.93 10.57
N LEU A 213 -4.01 -4.38 10.16
CA LEU A 213 -5.04 -3.55 9.52
C LEU A 213 -5.55 -2.47 10.48
N GLU A 214 -5.84 -2.82 11.74
CA GLU A 214 -6.20 -1.84 12.77
C GLU A 214 -5.07 -0.84 13.04
N GLY A 215 -3.82 -1.30 13.04
CA GLY A 215 -2.64 -0.44 13.20
C GLY A 215 -2.50 0.58 12.07
N GLU A 216 -2.74 0.15 10.84
CA GLU A 216 -2.73 1.02 9.66
C GLU A 216 -3.88 2.06 9.73
N ASN A 217 -5.07 1.65 10.18
CA ASN A 217 -6.19 2.55 10.41
C ASN A 217 -5.91 3.60 11.49
N LYS A 218 -5.25 3.22 12.59
CA LYS A 218 -4.86 4.14 13.67
C LYS A 218 -3.87 5.21 13.20
N GLN A 219 -3.12 4.99 12.12
CA GLN A 219 -2.25 6.05 11.57
C GLN A 219 -3.06 7.24 11.05
N LEU A 220 -4.30 7.03 10.60
CA LEU A 220 -5.21 8.13 10.23
C LEU A 220 -5.57 9.04 11.42
N ASP A 221 -5.43 8.52 12.64
CA ASP A 221 -5.70 9.25 13.88
C ASP A 221 -4.50 9.98 14.45
N THR A 222 -3.32 9.80 13.88
CA THR A 222 -2.14 10.55 14.31
C THR A 222 -2.28 12.04 13.96
N PRO A 223 -1.92 12.97 14.88
CA PRO A 223 -1.98 14.41 14.63
C PRO A 223 -1.17 14.91 13.42
N GLY A 224 -0.24 14.08 12.93
CA GLY A 224 0.57 14.32 11.73
C GLY A 224 -0.02 13.74 10.45
N PHE A 225 -1.26 13.23 10.46
CA PHE A 225 -1.92 12.76 9.24
C PHE A 225 -2.29 13.96 8.36
N GLU A 226 -1.37 14.29 7.48
CA GLU A 226 -1.53 15.25 6.39
C GLU A 226 -2.40 14.62 5.31
N ARG A 227 -3.60 15.16 5.10
CA ARG A 227 -4.48 14.67 4.04
C ARG A 227 -4.01 15.26 2.72
N LEU A 228 -3.46 14.43 1.84
CA LEU A 228 -3.26 14.75 0.42
C LEU A 228 -4.58 14.53 -0.33
N PHE A 229 -5.05 15.53 -1.07
CA PHE A 229 -6.26 15.44 -1.90
C PHE A 229 -6.16 16.32 -3.13
N VAL A 230 -7.05 16.08 -4.10
CA VAL A 230 -7.15 16.86 -5.34
C VAL A 230 -8.36 17.79 -5.25
N GLU A 231 -8.16 19.05 -5.62
CA GLU A 231 -9.21 20.08 -5.75
C GLU A 231 -8.85 20.95 -6.96
N ASP A 232 -9.80 21.22 -7.85
CA ASP A 232 -9.60 22.01 -9.08
C ASP A 232 -8.39 21.56 -9.92
N GLY A 233 -8.19 20.23 -10.02
CA GLY A 233 -7.09 19.63 -10.76
C GLY A 233 -5.68 19.78 -10.14
N LYS A 234 -5.58 20.31 -8.91
CA LYS A 234 -4.32 20.51 -8.17
C LYS A 234 -4.28 19.68 -6.90
N ALA A 235 -3.09 19.27 -6.48
CA ALA A 235 -2.89 18.53 -5.23
C ALA A 235 -2.67 19.48 -4.06
N TYR A 236 -3.33 19.20 -2.94
CA TYR A 236 -3.17 19.96 -1.70
C TYR A 236 -2.96 19.03 -0.51
N ILE A 237 -2.14 19.49 0.43
CA ILE A 237 -2.04 18.93 1.78
C ILE A 237 -2.84 19.81 2.73
N GLN A 238 -3.65 19.18 3.57
CA GLN A 238 -4.28 19.83 4.71
C GLN A 238 -3.81 19.18 6.01
N ASN A 239 -3.24 19.99 6.89
CA ASN A 239 -2.84 19.58 8.23
C ASN A 239 -4.07 19.38 9.12
N ALA A 240 -4.02 18.42 10.03
CA ALA A 240 -5.04 18.27 11.05
C ALA A 240 -5.09 19.50 11.98
N GLY A 241 -6.28 20.08 12.19
CA GLY A 241 -6.54 21.16 13.14
C GLY A 241 -7.47 22.27 12.62
N PRO A 242 -8.25 22.95 13.49
CA PRO A 242 -9.08 24.10 13.10
C PRO A 242 -8.21 25.23 12.52
N GLY A 243 -8.68 25.88 11.45
CA GLY A 243 -8.01 27.04 10.84
C GLY A 243 -6.73 26.72 10.06
N ARG A 244 -6.33 25.45 9.94
CA ARG A 244 -5.19 25.07 9.10
C ARG A 244 -5.63 25.01 7.64
N GLY A 245 -5.19 26.01 6.87
CA GLY A 245 -5.45 26.12 5.44
C GLY A 245 -4.90 24.93 4.64
N LYS A 246 -5.23 24.90 3.36
CA LYS A 246 -4.68 23.92 2.40
C LYS A 246 -3.38 24.47 1.79
N ILE A 247 -2.36 23.63 1.70
CA ILE A 247 -1.06 23.95 1.10
C ILE A 247 -1.00 23.25 -0.26
N TYR A 248 -0.80 24.02 -1.32
CA TYR A 248 -0.62 23.47 -2.67
C TYR A 248 0.71 22.72 -2.78
N ILE A 249 0.66 21.53 -3.37
CA ILE A 249 1.82 20.69 -3.62
C ILE A 249 2.14 20.73 -5.10
N HIS A 250 3.25 21.40 -5.42
CA HIS A 250 3.76 21.43 -6.78
C HIS A 250 4.21 20.02 -7.22
N PRO A 251 3.94 19.62 -8.47
CA PRO A 251 4.49 18.39 -9.03
C PRO A 251 6.02 18.48 -9.05
N SER A 252 6.66 17.35 -8.75
CA SER A 252 8.12 17.22 -8.86
C SER A 252 8.58 17.46 -10.32
N PRO A 253 9.84 17.84 -10.56
CA PRO A 253 10.38 17.94 -11.93
C PRO A 253 10.16 16.66 -12.73
N TYR A 254 10.32 15.51 -12.06
CA TYR A 254 10.00 14.19 -12.57
C TYR A 254 8.54 14.12 -13.07
N ILE A 255 7.54 14.37 -12.21
CA ILE A 255 6.11 14.37 -12.64
C ILE A 255 5.88 15.33 -13.81
N LYS A 256 6.46 16.53 -13.77
CA LYS A 256 6.31 17.53 -14.85
C LYS A 256 6.82 17.03 -16.19
N GLU A 257 7.90 16.25 -16.20
CA GLU A 257 8.45 15.63 -17.40
C GLU A 257 7.52 14.54 -17.94
N TYR A 258 6.94 13.67 -17.08
CA TYR A 258 5.98 12.65 -17.52
C TYR A 258 4.68 13.25 -18.08
N MET A 259 4.18 14.31 -17.44
CA MET A 259 2.97 14.97 -17.92
C MET A 259 3.14 15.57 -19.33
N LYS A 260 4.36 15.96 -19.71
CA LYS A 260 4.67 16.47 -21.07
C LYS A 260 4.69 15.38 -22.13
N ASN A 261 4.98 14.13 -21.76
CA ASN A 261 5.15 13.01 -22.69
C ASN A 261 3.87 12.18 -22.89
N SER A 262 2.73 12.63 -22.35
CA SER A 262 1.38 12.06 -22.52
C SER A 262 1.22 10.55 -22.19
N LYS A 263 2.20 9.94 -21.51
CA LYS A 263 2.15 8.58 -20.98
C LYS A 263 2.53 8.64 -19.51
N PHE A 264 1.55 8.51 -18.63
CA PHE A 264 1.85 8.40 -17.21
C PHE A 264 2.31 6.97 -16.93
N ILE A 265 3.63 6.83 -16.83
CA ILE A 265 4.34 5.60 -16.52
C ILE A 265 4.90 5.81 -15.12
N ILE A 266 4.37 5.10 -14.13
CA ILE A 266 4.92 5.14 -12.78
C ILE A 266 5.78 3.90 -12.62
N HIS A 267 7.10 4.10 -12.57
CA HIS A 267 8.00 3.04 -12.13
C HIS A 267 7.57 2.62 -10.70
N VAL A 268 7.20 1.34 -10.53
CA VAL A 268 6.90 0.69 -9.21
C VAL A 268 8.15 0.12 -8.60
#